data_AF-A0A5E7RY20-F1
#
_entry.id   AF-A0A5E7RY20-F1
#
_cell.length_a   1.000
_cell.length_b   1.000
_cell.length_c   1.000
_cell.angle_alpha   90.00
_cell.angle_beta   90.00
_cell.angle_gamma   90.00
#
_symmetry.space_group_name_H-M   'P 1'
#
loop_
_entity.id
_entity.type
_entity.pdbx_description
1 polymer ?
#
loop_
_entity_poly.entity_id
_entity_poly.type
_entity_poly.pdbx_seq_one_letter_code
_entity_poly.pdbx_strand_id
1 'polypeptide(L)' 'MIQISSEPMQSGTWVITEDIICVSYQKYGKECNKVLSDGVTIWFVDSVKNTTNNKFTAH' A
#
# COMPACT_ATOMS: atom_id res chain seq x y z
N MET A 1 10.88 -8.60 2.59
CA MET A 1 10.93 -7.71 3.76
C MET A 1 10.22 -6.43 3.42
N ILE A 2 9.40 -5.91 4.34
CA ILE A 2 8.60 -4.71 4.15
C ILE A 2 8.92 -3.73 5.29
N GLN A 3 9.22 -2.49 4.95
CA GLN A 3 9.49 -1.43 5.91
C GLN A 3 8.23 -0.56 6.06
N ILE A 4 7.60 -0.61 7.24
CA ILE A 4 6.55 0.34 7.62
C ILE A 4 7.24 1.53 8.31
N SER A 5 6.78 2.76 8.05
CA SER A 5 7.36 3.94 8.69
C SER A 5 7.36 3.79 10.21
N SER A 6 8.49 4.09 10.85
CA SER A 6 8.68 4.03 12.30
C SER A 6 8.59 2.64 12.96
N GLU A 7 8.47 1.56 12.18
CA GLU A 7 8.44 0.17 12.69
C GLU A 7 9.71 -0.60 12.27
N PRO A 8 10.14 -1.64 13.00
CA PRO A 8 11.19 -2.54 12.54
C PRO A 8 10.81 -3.24 11.24
N MET A 9 11.80 -3.57 10.40
CA MET A 9 11.63 -4.36 9.17
C MET A 9 10.78 -5.62 9.42
N GLN A 10 9.65 -5.75 8.73
CA GLN A 10 8.74 -6.87 8.88
C GLN A 10 8.92 -7.91 7.78
N SER A 11 8.71 -9.18 8.13
CA SER A 11 8.55 -10.25 7.16
C SER A 11 7.14 -10.23 6.58
N GLY A 12 7.05 -10.38 5.26
CA GLY A 12 5.77 -10.39 4.55
C GLY A 12 5.95 -10.48 3.05
N THR A 13 4.82 -10.66 2.36
CA THR A 13 4.75 -10.80 0.91
C THR A 13 3.89 -9.68 0.33
N TRP A 14 4.17 -9.32 -0.92
CA TRP A 14 3.37 -8.34 -1.64
C TRP A 14 3.06 -8.88 -3.03
N VAL A 15 1.89 -8.53 -3.54
CA VAL A 15 1.42 -8.86 -4.87
C VAL A 15 0.84 -7.60 -5.48
N ILE A 16 1.20 -7.32 -6.74
CA ILE A 16 0.57 -6.29 -7.55
C ILE A 16 -0.25 -6.99 -8.64
N THR A 17 -1.48 -6.54 -8.84
CA THR A 17 -2.36 -7.00 -9.91
C THR A 17 -3.04 -5.78 -10.50
N GLU A 18 -2.69 -5.44 -11.74
CA GLU A 18 -3.17 -4.23 -12.43
C GLU A 18 -2.93 -2.97 -11.59
N ASP A 19 -4.01 -2.39 -11.07
CA ASP A 19 -4.02 -1.20 -10.23
C ASP A 19 -4.21 -1.50 -8.75
N ILE A 20 -4.04 -2.75 -8.30
CA ILE A 20 -4.15 -3.14 -6.89
C ILE A 20 -2.79 -3.61 -6.37
N ILE A 21 -2.37 -3.07 -5.23
CA ILE A 21 -1.28 -3.61 -4.41
C ILE A 21 -1.86 -4.26 -3.16
N CYS A 22 -1.50 -5.51 -2.91
CA CYS A 22 -1.83 -6.21 -1.68
C CYS A 22 -0.56 -6.57 -0.92
N VAL A 23 -0.46 -6.11 0.32
CA VAL A 23 0.66 -6.40 1.22
C VAL A 23 0.16 -7.29 2.35
N SER A 24 0.77 -8.45 2.52
CA SER A 24 0.49 -9.38 3.60
C SER A 24 1.60 -9.31 4.64
N TYR A 25 1.30 -8.67 5.77
CA TYR A 25 2.16 -8.61 6.94
C TYR A 25 1.88 -9.81 7.84
N GLN A 26 2.93 -10.44 8.37
CA GLN A 26 2.75 -11.59 9.26
C GLN A 26 1.98 -11.23 10.55
N LYS A 27 2.16 -10.01 11.07
CA LYS A 27 1.51 -9.54 12.32
C LYS A 27 0.17 -8.84 12.09
N TYR A 28 0.01 -8.13 10.97
CA TYR A 28 -1.11 -7.22 10.74
C TYR A 28 -2.13 -7.75 9.70
N GLY A 29 -1.83 -8.90 9.08
CA GLY A 29 -2.69 -9.48 8.05
C GLY A 29 -2.49 -8.84 6.68
N LYS A 30 -3.48 -9.04 5.80
CA LYS A 30 -3.45 -8.60 4.40
C LYS A 30 -4.17 -7.27 4.24
N GLU A 31 -3.48 -6.29 3.68
CA GLU A 31 -4.03 -4.99 3.29
C GLU A 31 -3.97 -4.86 1.77
N CYS A 32 -5.06 -4.43 1.13
CA CYS A 32 -5.13 -4.23 -0.32
C CYS A 32 -5.58 -2.81 -0.62
N ASN A 33 -4.74 -2.10 -1.38
CA ASN A 33 -4.98 -0.75 -1.81
C ASN A 33 -5.05 -0.69 -3.33
N LYS A 34 -6.05 0.04 -3.84
CA LYS A 34 -6.08 0.48 -5.23
C LYS A 34 -5.11 1.65 -5.39
N VAL A 35 -4.24 1.56 -6.38
CA VAL A 35 -3.24 2.55 -6.73
C VAL A 35 -3.82 3.40 -7.85
N LEU A 36 -4.02 4.70 -7.55
CA LEU A 36 -4.38 5.69 -8.56
C LEU A 36 -3.19 6.62 -8.78
N SER A 37 -3.00 7.08 -10.00
CA SER A 37 -1.98 8.09 -10.30
C SER A 37 -2.43 9.01 -11.43
N ASP A 38 -2.06 10.28 -11.32
CA ASP A 38 -2.20 11.30 -12.37
C ASP A 38 -0.86 11.61 -13.07
N GLY A 39 0.17 10.79 -12.83
CA GLY A 39 1.53 11.00 -13.33
C GLY A 39 2.41 11.89 -12.44
N VAL A 40 1.84 12.58 -11.43
CA VAL A 40 2.58 13.44 -10.48
C VAL A 40 2.40 12.92 -9.04
N THR A 41 1.19 12.48 -8.73
CA THR A 41 0.77 11.99 -7.43
C THR A 41 0.40 10.51 -7.55
N ILE A 42 0.67 9.76 -6.49
CA ILE A 42 0.19 8.39 -6.29
C ILE A 42 -0.70 8.38 -5.04
N TRP A 43 -1.89 7.81 -5.19
CA TRP A 43 -2.83 7.57 -4.09
C TRP A 43 -3.00 6.08 -3.85
N PHE A 44 -2.93 5.67 -2.58
CA PHE A 44 -3.32 4.34 -2.14
C PHE A 44 -4.70 4.43 -1.46
N VAL A 45 -5.70 3.87 -2.13
CA VAL A 45 -7.10 3.86 -1.69
C VAL A 45 -7.44 2.49 -1.14
N ASP A 46 -7.88 2.42 0.11
CA ASP A 46 -8.35 1.18 0.75
C ASP A 46 -9.52 0.62 -0.06
N SER A 47 -9.36 -0.58 -0.61
CA SER A 47 -10.36 -1.20 -1.49
C SER A 47 -11.66 -1.60 -0.79
N VAL A 48 -11.65 -1.71 0.54
CA VAL A 48 -12.81 -2.12 1.35
C VAL A 48 -13.55 -0.91 1.91
N LYS A 49 -12.81 0.07 2.41
CA LYS A 49 -13.36 1.27 3.07
C LYS A 49 -13.54 2.45 2.13
N ASN A 50 -12.93 2.39 0.94
CA ASN A 50 -12.87 3.48 -0.04
C ASN A 50 -12.31 4.78 0.55
N THR A 51 -11.35 4.66 1.48
CA THR A 51 -10.65 5.79 2.13
C THR A 51 -9.22 5.87 1.62
N THR A 52 -8.72 7.08 1.37
CA THR A 52 -7.33 7.29 0.94
C THR A 52 -6.42 7.32 2.16
N ASN A 53 -5.59 6.29 2.33
CA ASN A 53 -4.72 6.19 3.50
C ASN A 53 -3.40 6.96 3.32
N ASN A 54 -2.92 7.10 2.08
CA ASN A 54 -1.64 7.78 1.82
C ASN A 54 -1.62 8.47 0.44
N LYS A 55 -1.19 9.73 0.41
CA LYS A 55 -0.89 10.51 -0.81
C LYS A 55 0.61 10.72 -0.87
N PHE A 56 1.25 10.24 -1.94
CA PHE A 56 2.68 10.44 -2.18
C PHE A 56 2.85 11.28 -3.44
N THR A 57 3.64 12.35 -3.34
CA THR A 57 4.03 13.18 -4.49
C THR A 57 5.49 12.91 -4.78
N ALA A 58 5.81 12.58 -6.04
CA ALA A 58 7.20 12.48 -6.46
C ALA A 58 7.80 13.89 -6.49
N HIS A 59 8.92 14.09 -5.80
CA HIS A 59 9.75 15.29 -5.90
C HIS A 59 10.92 15.02 -6.85
#